data_AF-A0A2W7PC78-F1
#
_entry.id   AF-A0A2W7PC78-F1
#
_cell.length_a   1.000
_cell.length_b   1.000
_cell.length_c   1.000
_cell.angle_alpha   90.00
_cell.angle_beta   90.00
_cell.angle_gamma   90.00
#
_symmetry.space_group_name_H-M   'P 1'
#
loop_
_entity.id
_entity.type
_entity.pdbx_description
1 polymer ?
#
loop_
_entity_poly.entity_id
_entity_poly.type
_entity_poly.pdbx_seq_one_letter_code
_entity_poly.pdbx_strand_id
1 'polypeptide(L)'
;MDKPPPPHPLLDATLRAVPRRYRLPELDDASAPPDASPAATLALVIEQARAAQARGETPDAALKDRFTGALARMVREALRADGGDPVFQAMVLRHRAAPVREYASLSARADQDRRAIHAAVNAVAHPGKQQRLGPGPQREALGRLHTYAGAAAWNDLQEAVQRLLEMPLTPASAGDSPTARALAQLLEHPALARLRRLDALASDPLVAEYRALWERYGPRSGSACAVAQGRSSRQRGDAAEALAAQAVEALARRLNAAAGASAPYRVVTSMRVPAAIPAAHKHAKTEWDVVLLRQSAATEDTAGETPAWDVCLLVEVKASVDAATTDFPRLLRGLRLLAHADKDDVYSFATRQGMVPLRGAALRALPSAPPALSRTVLYCCDAPAEPTPRLLSAASRMQLLSATPTLDFAAALTATPPADARELEPVWRTLLEAPGWRAVLDQYATLRQVRELMVHTDDLLAAV
;
A
#
# COMPACT_ATOMS: atom_id res chain seq x y z
N MET A 1 -13.98 34.21 -16.20
CA MET A 1 -13.94 32.94 -15.45
C MET A 1 -15.30 32.30 -15.63
N ASP A 2 -15.42 31.33 -16.53
CA ASP A 2 -16.67 30.59 -16.67
C ASP A 2 -16.86 29.73 -15.43
N LYS A 3 -17.89 30.06 -14.67
CA LYS A 3 -18.30 29.32 -13.49
C LYS A 3 -18.76 27.94 -13.97
N PRO A 4 -18.33 26.84 -13.33
CA PRO A 4 -18.82 25.52 -13.68
C PRO A 4 -20.36 25.51 -13.60
N PRO A 5 -21.04 24.83 -14.52
CA PRO A 5 -22.49 24.74 -14.47
C PRO A 5 -22.91 24.19 -13.10
N PRO A 6 -23.92 24.79 -12.45
CA PRO A 6 -24.35 24.33 -11.14
C PRO A 6 -24.77 22.85 -11.22
N PRO A 7 -24.46 22.04 -10.20
CA PRO A 7 -24.86 20.64 -10.19
C PRO A 7 -26.39 20.55 -10.34
N HIS A 8 -26.84 19.55 -11.12
CA HIS A 8 -28.27 19.33 -11.31
C HIS A 8 -28.97 19.20 -9.94
N PRO A 9 -30.03 19.97 -9.63
CA PRO A 9 -30.60 20.03 -8.29
C PRO A 9 -30.98 18.66 -7.72
N LEU A 10 -31.45 17.75 -8.57
CA LEU A 10 -31.77 16.38 -8.19
C LEU A 10 -30.54 15.56 -7.78
N LEU A 11 -29.44 15.66 -8.53
CA LEU A 11 -28.18 14.98 -8.18
C LEU A 11 -27.71 15.46 -6.81
N ASP A 12 -27.71 16.77 -6.61
CA ASP A 12 -27.29 17.37 -5.36
C ASP A 12 -28.19 17.00 -4.16
N ALA A 13 -29.50 16.94 -4.38
CA ALA A 13 -30.45 16.50 -3.35
C ALA A 13 -30.23 15.02 -2.99
N THR A 14 -30.07 14.14 -3.99
CA THR A 14 -29.77 12.72 -3.74
C THR A 14 -28.47 12.57 -2.96
N LEU A 15 -27.37 13.19 -3.39
CA LEU A 15 -26.07 13.08 -2.71
C LEU A 15 -26.07 13.58 -1.25
N ARG A 16 -26.92 14.56 -0.94
CA ARG A 16 -27.14 15.06 0.42
C ARG A 16 -28.02 14.14 1.27
N ALA A 17 -28.96 13.43 0.65
CA ALA A 17 -29.86 12.51 1.33
C ALA A 17 -29.21 11.15 1.68
N VAL A 18 -28.17 10.73 0.96
CA VAL A 18 -27.48 9.45 1.21
C VAL A 18 -26.89 9.44 2.63
N PRO A 19 -27.26 8.45 3.48
CA PRO A 19 -26.67 8.27 4.80
C PRO A 19 -25.14 8.18 4.79
N ARG A 20 -24.49 8.94 5.68
CA ARG A 20 -23.02 8.95 5.85
C ARG A 20 -22.59 8.08 7.04
N ARG A 21 -22.93 6.79 6.98
CA ARG A 21 -22.73 5.84 8.11
C ARG A 21 -21.27 5.67 8.55
N TYR A 22 -20.32 6.01 7.68
CA TYR A 22 -18.89 5.91 7.99
C TYR A 22 -18.31 7.18 8.64
N ARG A 23 -19.08 8.26 8.79
CA ARG A 23 -18.59 9.51 9.40
C ARG A 23 -17.95 9.23 10.76
N LEU A 24 -16.80 9.86 10.98
CA LEU A 24 -16.17 9.84 12.29
C LEU A 24 -16.91 10.78 13.25
N PRO A 25 -16.91 10.49 14.55
CA PRO A 25 -17.38 11.44 15.55
C PRO A 25 -16.54 12.71 15.48
N GLU A 26 -17.16 13.86 15.74
CA GLU A 26 -16.40 15.09 15.97
C GLU A 26 -15.55 14.89 17.24
N LEU A 27 -14.24 15.11 17.12
CA LEU A 27 -13.37 15.16 18.28
C LEU A 27 -13.51 16.56 18.85
N ASP A 28 -14.41 16.73 19.81
CA ASP A 28 -14.40 17.93 20.64
C ASP A 28 -13.05 18.01 21.39
N ASP A 29 -12.63 19.22 21.77
CA ASP A 29 -11.45 19.46 22.60
C ASP A 29 -11.50 18.75 23.98
N ALA A 30 -12.64 18.12 24.30
CA ALA A 30 -12.85 17.32 25.49
C ALA A 30 -11.88 16.12 25.54
N SER A 31 -11.36 15.87 26.74
CA SER A 31 -10.48 14.74 27.05
C SER A 31 -11.05 13.41 26.53
N ALA A 32 -10.16 12.56 26.02
CA ALA A 32 -10.50 11.18 25.67
C ALA A 32 -11.30 10.52 26.80
N PRO A 33 -12.32 9.69 26.49
CA PRO A 33 -13.01 8.92 27.51
C PRO A 33 -12.01 8.17 28.41
N PRO A 34 -12.27 8.00 29.71
CA PRO A 34 -11.34 7.32 30.62
C PRO A 34 -10.91 5.92 30.14
N ASP A 35 -11.80 5.23 29.40
CA ASP A 35 -11.58 3.90 28.85
C ASP A 35 -11.06 3.88 27.40
N ALA A 36 -10.59 5.02 26.87
CA ALA A 36 -10.06 5.08 25.52
C ALA A 36 -8.80 4.20 25.35
N SER A 37 -8.76 3.43 24.26
CA SER A 37 -7.56 2.67 23.90
C SER A 37 -6.36 3.60 23.71
N PRO A 38 -5.11 3.15 23.94
CA PRO A 38 -3.94 3.98 23.72
C PRO A 38 -3.84 4.54 22.30
N ALA A 39 -4.28 3.78 21.30
CA ALA A 39 -4.33 4.22 19.91
C ALA A 39 -5.34 5.36 19.69
N ALA A 40 -6.52 5.30 20.31
CA ALA A 40 -7.51 6.37 20.25
C ALA A 40 -6.99 7.65 20.94
N THR A 41 -6.37 7.49 22.12
CA THR A 41 -5.74 8.61 22.84
C THR A 41 -4.63 9.27 22.01
N LEU A 42 -3.78 8.48 21.34
CA LEU A 42 -2.76 9.02 20.44
C LEU A 42 -3.37 9.79 19.27
N ALA A 43 -4.40 9.25 18.62
CA ALA A 43 -5.07 9.94 17.51
C ALA A 43 -5.64 11.30 17.94
N LEU A 44 -6.30 11.35 19.10
CA LEU A 44 -6.84 12.58 19.69
C LEU A 44 -5.73 13.60 19.98
N VAL A 45 -4.66 13.16 20.66
CA VAL A 45 -3.55 14.03 21.05
C VAL A 45 -2.81 14.58 19.83
N ILE A 46 -2.63 13.77 18.78
CA ILE A 46 -2.03 14.19 17.51
C ILE A 46 -2.91 15.25 16.82
N GLU A 47 -4.24 15.05 16.78
CA GLU A 47 -5.16 16.03 16.17
C GLU A 47 -5.19 17.35 16.95
N GLN A 48 -5.20 17.30 18.29
CA GLN A 48 -5.10 18.49 19.15
C GLN A 48 -3.81 19.26 18.87
N ALA A 49 -2.68 18.55 18.72
CA ALA A 49 -1.38 19.17 18.42
C ALA A 49 -1.36 19.82 17.02
N ARG A 50 -1.90 19.12 16.00
CA ARG A 50 -2.06 19.65 14.64
C ARG A 50 -2.95 20.90 14.63
N ALA A 51 -4.06 20.89 15.37
CA ALA A 51 -4.98 22.02 15.46
C ALA A 51 -4.34 23.24 16.13
N ALA A 52 -3.61 23.05 17.24
CA ALA A 52 -2.83 24.11 17.88
C ALA A 52 -1.80 24.74 16.92
N GLN A 53 -1.02 23.91 16.22
CA GLN A 53 -0.07 24.40 15.21
C GLN A 53 -0.76 25.18 14.08
N ALA A 54 -1.94 24.73 13.63
CA ALA A 54 -2.71 25.44 12.61
C ALA A 54 -3.20 26.83 13.07
N ARG A 55 -3.37 27.03 14.38
CA ARG A 55 -3.67 28.33 15.01
C ARG A 55 -2.42 29.16 15.34
N GLY A 56 -1.21 28.63 15.09
CA GLY A 56 0.04 29.27 15.47
C GLY A 56 0.40 29.13 16.96
N GLU A 57 -0.27 28.23 17.68
CA GLU A 57 -0.03 27.92 19.09
C GLU A 57 1.00 26.78 19.22
N THR A 58 1.76 26.78 20.32
CA THR A 58 2.63 25.66 20.67
C THR A 58 1.85 24.67 21.55
N PRO A 59 1.83 23.36 21.21
CA PRO A 59 1.27 22.33 22.09
C PRO A 59 1.83 22.39 23.51
N ASP A 60 0.96 22.32 24.52
CA ASP A 60 1.36 22.43 25.93
C ASP A 60 2.06 21.17 26.47
N ALA A 61 2.62 21.29 27.67
CA ALA A 61 3.32 20.18 28.33
C ALA A 61 2.38 19.02 28.69
N ALA A 62 1.12 19.31 29.03
CA ALA A 62 0.13 18.28 29.36
C ALA A 62 -0.20 17.39 28.14
N LEU A 63 -0.25 17.99 26.95
CA LEU A 63 -0.48 17.27 25.70
C LEU A 63 0.71 16.37 25.34
N LYS A 64 1.94 16.86 25.56
CA LYS A 64 3.16 16.06 25.44
C LYS A 64 3.15 14.85 26.38
N ASP A 65 2.81 15.05 27.65
CA ASP A 65 2.79 13.97 28.65
C ASP A 65 1.71 12.93 28.35
N ARG A 66 0.55 13.37 27.84
CA ARG A 66 -0.49 12.46 27.34
C ARG A 66 -0.01 11.66 26.13
N PHE A 67 0.71 12.29 25.19
CA PHE A 67 1.28 11.60 24.03
C PHE A 67 2.27 10.51 24.45
N THR A 68 3.27 10.85 25.24
CA THR A 68 4.33 9.91 25.66
C THR A 68 3.76 8.79 26.53
N GLY A 69 2.83 9.11 27.43
CA GLY A 69 2.12 8.12 28.24
C GLY A 69 1.29 7.14 27.40
N ALA A 70 0.55 7.64 26.39
CA ALA A 70 -0.23 6.79 25.49
C ALA A 70 0.65 5.94 24.58
N LEU A 71 1.76 6.49 24.04
CA LEU A 71 2.73 5.73 23.25
C LEU A 71 3.39 4.64 24.07
N ALA A 72 3.80 4.93 25.31
CA ALA A 72 4.36 3.93 26.23
C ALA A 72 3.37 2.79 26.52
N ARG A 73 2.09 3.10 26.75
CA ARG A 73 1.03 2.08 26.90
C ARG A 73 0.87 1.24 25.63
N MET A 74 0.84 1.87 24.46
CA MET A 74 0.73 1.15 23.17
C MET A 74 1.93 0.22 22.93
N VAL A 75 3.15 0.63 23.28
CA VAL A 75 4.35 -0.22 23.20
C VAL A 75 4.21 -1.42 24.13
N ARG A 76 3.79 -1.23 25.40
CA ARG A 76 3.59 -2.33 26.35
C ARG A 76 2.54 -3.32 25.87
N GLU A 77 1.42 -2.84 25.34
CA GLU A 77 0.38 -3.69 24.75
C GLU A 77 0.91 -4.49 23.55
N ALA A 78 1.69 -3.85 22.67
CA ALA A 78 2.27 -4.51 21.51
C ALA A 78 3.35 -5.55 21.88
N LEU A 79 4.08 -5.36 22.99
CA LEU A 79 5.09 -6.30 23.50
C LEU A 79 4.52 -7.51 24.24
N ARG A 80 3.22 -7.57 24.53
CA ARG A 80 2.62 -8.70 25.27
C ARG A 80 2.86 -10.02 24.53
N ALA A 81 3.38 -11.03 25.22
CA ALA A 81 3.60 -12.36 24.65
C ALA A 81 2.31 -12.96 24.06
N ASP A 82 1.21 -12.81 24.79
CA ASP A 82 -0.13 -13.21 24.37
C ASP A 82 -0.93 -12.00 23.89
N GLY A 83 -1.39 -12.07 22.64
CA GLY A 83 -2.25 -11.05 22.03
C GLY A 83 -1.56 -9.73 21.65
N GLY A 84 -0.23 -9.64 21.79
CA GLY A 84 0.56 -8.51 21.30
C GLY A 84 0.73 -8.52 19.77
N ASP A 85 1.52 -7.57 19.27
CA ASP A 85 1.78 -7.40 17.84
C ASP A 85 3.07 -8.14 17.43
N PRO A 86 2.99 -9.28 16.72
CA PRO A 86 4.16 -10.07 16.37
C PRO A 86 5.12 -9.35 15.41
N VAL A 87 4.63 -8.40 14.59
CA VAL A 87 5.49 -7.61 13.71
C VAL A 87 6.32 -6.65 14.54
N PHE A 88 5.69 -5.96 15.47
CA PHE A 88 6.40 -5.05 16.36
C PHE A 88 7.42 -5.78 17.22
N GLN A 89 7.05 -6.93 17.79
CA GLN A 89 7.98 -7.80 18.52
C GLN A 89 9.19 -8.22 17.67
N ALA A 90 8.97 -8.60 16.40
CA ALA A 90 10.04 -8.93 15.48
C ALA A 90 10.94 -7.71 15.17
N MET A 91 10.36 -6.52 15.07
CA MET A 91 11.11 -5.27 14.89
C MET A 91 11.96 -4.94 16.11
N VAL A 92 11.44 -5.09 17.32
CA VAL A 92 12.19 -4.89 18.58
C VAL A 92 13.32 -5.91 18.70
N LEU A 93 13.06 -7.18 18.37
CA LEU A 93 14.06 -8.24 18.39
C LEU A 93 15.17 -7.96 17.37
N ARG A 94 14.82 -7.56 16.15
CA ARG A 94 15.78 -7.08 15.16
C ARG A 94 16.53 -5.86 15.67
N HIS A 95 15.87 -4.88 16.27
CA HIS A 95 16.52 -3.66 16.76
C HIS A 95 17.60 -3.98 17.80
N ARG A 96 17.32 -4.86 18.77
CA ARG A 96 18.24 -5.17 19.88
C ARG A 96 19.32 -6.19 19.52
N ALA A 97 19.01 -7.24 18.76
CA ALA A 97 19.92 -8.38 18.57
C ALA A 97 20.72 -8.29 17.25
N ALA A 98 22.05 -8.20 17.35
CA ALA A 98 22.94 -8.14 16.18
C ALA A 98 22.79 -9.34 15.21
N PRO A 99 22.70 -10.61 15.68
CA PRO A 99 22.48 -11.76 14.79
C PRO A 99 21.18 -11.66 13.98
N VAL A 100 20.11 -11.12 14.59
CA VAL A 100 18.81 -10.94 13.95
C VAL A 100 18.85 -9.81 12.90
N ARG A 101 19.57 -8.71 13.17
CA ARG A 101 19.80 -7.65 12.16
C ARG A 101 20.53 -8.19 10.94
N GLU A 102 21.59 -8.96 11.18
CA GLU A 102 22.38 -9.57 10.12
C GLU A 102 21.53 -10.53 9.30
N TYR A 103 20.81 -11.44 9.95
CA TYR A 103 19.90 -12.38 9.30
C TYR A 103 18.85 -11.67 8.44
N ALA A 104 18.18 -10.65 8.98
CA ALA A 104 17.15 -9.90 8.25
C ALA A 104 17.72 -9.18 7.01
N SER A 105 18.94 -8.64 7.12
CA SER A 105 19.64 -7.98 6.00
C SER A 105 20.00 -8.97 4.88
N LEU A 106 20.52 -10.14 5.24
CA LEU A 106 20.88 -11.21 4.29
C LEU A 106 19.63 -11.83 3.65
N SER A 107 18.59 -12.10 4.44
CA SER A 107 17.34 -12.71 3.99
C SER A 107 16.64 -11.88 2.92
N ALA A 108 16.65 -10.54 3.05
CA ALA A 108 16.07 -9.62 2.06
C ALA A 108 16.69 -9.75 0.65
N ARG A 109 17.91 -10.29 0.53
CA ARG A 109 18.62 -10.50 -0.74
C ARG A 109 18.75 -11.96 -1.14
N ALA A 110 18.26 -12.89 -0.31
CA ALA A 110 18.48 -14.32 -0.48
C ALA A 110 17.95 -14.85 -1.82
N ASP A 111 16.80 -14.37 -2.31
CA ASP A 111 16.25 -14.77 -3.60
C ASP A 111 17.15 -14.36 -4.78
N GLN A 112 17.73 -13.16 -4.71
CA GLN A 112 18.66 -12.66 -5.73
C GLN A 112 19.96 -13.46 -5.69
N ASP A 113 20.50 -13.69 -4.49
CA ASP A 113 21.71 -14.47 -4.28
C ASP A 113 21.54 -15.92 -4.76
N ARG A 114 20.38 -16.55 -4.48
CA ARG A 114 20.02 -17.87 -5.00
C ARG A 114 20.03 -17.90 -6.52
N ARG A 115 19.38 -16.95 -7.18
CA ARG A 115 19.37 -16.87 -8.66
C ARG A 115 20.77 -16.70 -9.23
N ALA A 116 21.62 -15.88 -8.59
CA ALA A 116 23.01 -15.68 -9.02
C ALA A 116 23.83 -16.98 -8.93
N ILE A 117 23.73 -17.72 -7.81
CA ILE A 117 24.40 -19.00 -7.64
C ILE A 117 23.87 -20.06 -8.62
N HIS A 118 22.55 -20.13 -8.83
CA HIS A 118 21.99 -21.01 -9.85
C HIS A 118 22.52 -20.71 -11.26
N ALA A 119 22.64 -19.43 -11.62
CA ALA A 119 23.21 -19.03 -12.91
C ALA A 119 24.69 -19.43 -13.03
N ALA A 120 25.49 -19.22 -11.97
CA ALA A 120 26.89 -19.59 -11.93
C ALA A 120 27.09 -21.13 -12.01
N VAL A 121 26.29 -21.90 -11.27
CA VAL A 121 26.29 -23.37 -11.35
C VAL A 121 25.88 -23.83 -12.75
N ASN A 122 24.88 -23.21 -13.38
CA ASN A 122 24.50 -23.49 -14.76
C ASN A 122 25.64 -23.21 -15.76
N ALA A 123 26.42 -22.15 -15.56
CA ALA A 123 27.54 -21.83 -16.45
C ALA A 123 28.64 -22.91 -16.41
N VAL A 124 28.94 -23.42 -15.22
CA VAL A 124 29.94 -24.46 -14.97
C VAL A 124 29.43 -25.85 -15.39
N ALA A 125 28.24 -26.21 -14.92
CA ALA A 125 27.72 -27.57 -14.95
C ALA A 125 26.53 -27.73 -15.90
N HIS A 126 26.39 -26.92 -16.96
CA HIS A 126 25.22 -26.95 -17.85
C HIS A 126 24.84 -28.39 -18.28
N PRO A 127 23.56 -28.81 -18.20
CA PRO A 127 23.14 -30.19 -18.52
C PRO A 127 23.61 -30.69 -19.88
N GLY A 128 23.59 -29.83 -20.91
CA GLY A 128 24.12 -30.17 -22.24
C GLY A 128 25.65 -30.36 -22.31
N LYS A 129 26.45 -29.77 -21.41
CA LYS A 129 27.89 -30.07 -21.29
C LYS A 129 28.09 -31.43 -20.60
N GLN A 130 27.26 -31.74 -19.59
CA GLN A 130 27.31 -33.02 -18.89
C GLN A 130 26.98 -34.22 -19.78
N GLN A 131 25.98 -34.08 -20.66
CA GLN A 131 25.61 -35.13 -21.62
C GLN A 131 26.74 -35.48 -22.59
N ARG A 132 27.64 -34.54 -22.88
CA ARG A 132 28.80 -34.72 -23.77
C ARG A 132 30.01 -35.38 -23.10
N LEU A 133 30.08 -35.39 -21.76
CA LEU A 133 31.24 -35.89 -20.99
C LEU A 133 31.26 -37.43 -20.82
N GLY A 134 30.26 -38.16 -21.31
CA GLY A 134 30.13 -39.60 -21.04
C GLY A 134 29.81 -39.93 -19.57
N PRO A 135 29.43 -41.17 -19.24
CA PRO A 135 29.29 -41.59 -17.84
C PRO A 135 30.66 -41.64 -17.15
N GLY A 136 30.77 -41.04 -15.96
CA GLY A 136 32.01 -41.06 -15.18
C GLY A 136 31.99 -40.11 -13.98
N PRO A 137 33.01 -40.19 -13.10
CA PRO A 137 33.06 -39.48 -11.81
C PRO A 137 32.91 -37.95 -11.95
N GLN A 138 33.44 -37.37 -13.03
CA GLN A 138 33.36 -35.93 -13.30
C GLN A 138 31.94 -35.48 -13.62
N ARG A 139 31.19 -36.26 -14.42
CA ARG A 139 29.79 -35.97 -14.75
C ARG A 139 28.91 -36.03 -13.50
N GLU A 140 29.10 -37.03 -12.66
CA GLU A 140 28.37 -37.17 -11.39
C GLU A 140 28.67 -36.01 -10.43
N ALA A 141 29.93 -35.58 -10.32
CA ALA A 141 30.32 -34.46 -9.49
C ALA A 141 29.69 -33.13 -9.96
N LEU A 142 29.63 -32.88 -11.27
CA LEU A 142 28.91 -31.73 -11.84
C LEU A 142 27.40 -31.83 -11.63
N GLY A 143 26.83 -33.05 -11.68
CA GLY A 143 25.43 -33.31 -11.35
C GLY A 143 25.10 -32.94 -9.90
N ARG A 144 25.97 -33.32 -8.96
CA ARG A 144 25.82 -32.97 -7.52
C ARG A 144 25.76 -31.46 -7.28
N LEU A 145 26.50 -30.65 -8.04
CA LEU A 145 26.41 -29.19 -7.93
C LEU A 145 24.98 -28.67 -8.20
N HIS A 146 24.30 -29.21 -9.22
CA HIS A 146 22.90 -28.85 -9.49
C HIS A 146 21.96 -29.30 -8.39
N THR A 147 22.16 -30.51 -7.88
CA THR A 147 21.35 -31.03 -6.77
C THR A 147 21.51 -30.16 -5.52
N TYR A 148 22.74 -29.82 -5.12
CA TYR A 148 22.97 -28.98 -3.94
C TYR A 148 22.45 -27.55 -4.14
N ALA A 149 22.65 -26.96 -5.32
CA ALA A 149 22.08 -25.64 -5.62
C ALA A 149 20.54 -25.67 -5.60
N GLY A 150 19.92 -26.71 -6.18
CA GLY A 150 18.47 -26.93 -6.19
C GLY A 150 17.87 -27.15 -4.80
N ALA A 151 18.57 -27.88 -3.94
CA ALA A 151 18.18 -28.13 -2.57
C ALA A 151 18.51 -26.98 -1.60
N ALA A 152 19.14 -25.90 -2.09
CA ALA A 152 19.68 -24.82 -1.26
C ALA A 152 20.68 -25.28 -0.19
N ALA A 153 21.43 -26.36 -0.46
CA ALA A 153 22.43 -26.92 0.42
C ALA A 153 23.80 -26.23 0.21
N TRP A 154 23.95 -24.99 0.69
CA TRP A 154 25.09 -24.13 0.31
C TRP A 154 26.44 -24.59 0.85
N ASN A 155 26.46 -25.22 2.03
CA ASN A 155 27.68 -25.82 2.59
C ASN A 155 28.14 -27.02 1.75
N ASP A 156 27.22 -27.93 1.41
CA ASP A 156 27.52 -29.08 0.57
C ASP A 156 27.94 -28.67 -0.84
N LEU A 157 27.32 -27.60 -1.38
CA LEU A 157 27.71 -27.02 -2.66
C LEU A 157 29.17 -26.52 -2.63
N GLN A 158 29.55 -25.80 -1.57
CA GLN A 158 30.92 -25.32 -1.41
C GLN A 158 31.93 -26.47 -1.32
N GLU A 159 31.66 -27.48 -0.49
CA GLU A 159 32.53 -28.65 -0.37
C GLU A 159 32.65 -29.40 -1.71
N ALA A 160 31.54 -29.54 -2.44
CA ALA A 160 31.54 -30.18 -3.75
C ALA A 160 32.37 -29.40 -4.79
N VAL A 161 32.35 -28.07 -4.75
CA VAL A 161 33.21 -27.22 -5.60
C VAL A 161 34.68 -27.38 -5.24
N GLN A 162 35.03 -27.41 -3.94
CA GLN A 162 36.40 -27.62 -3.48
C GLN A 162 36.95 -28.99 -3.91
N ARG A 163 36.19 -30.07 -3.70
CA ARG A 163 36.58 -31.42 -4.15
C ARG A 163 36.76 -31.51 -5.66
N LEU A 164 35.99 -30.75 -6.45
CA LEU A 164 36.14 -30.67 -7.91
C LEU A 164 37.40 -29.93 -8.35
N LEU A 165 37.86 -28.94 -7.58
CA LEU A 165 39.13 -28.24 -7.82
C LEU A 165 40.34 -29.13 -7.47
N GLU A 166 40.19 -30.02 -6.48
CA GLU A 166 41.22 -30.97 -6.04
C GLU A 166 41.30 -32.24 -6.90
N MET A 167 40.27 -32.51 -7.74
CA MET A 167 40.27 -33.66 -8.64
C MET A 167 41.39 -33.56 -9.69
N PRO A 168 42.24 -34.60 -9.85
CA PRO A 168 43.24 -34.61 -10.90
C PRO A 168 42.58 -34.58 -12.27
N LEU A 169 42.63 -33.44 -12.94
CA LEU A 169 42.25 -33.33 -14.34
C LEU A 169 43.30 -34.09 -15.17
N THR A 170 42.84 -35.04 -15.99
CA THR A 170 43.71 -35.81 -16.89
C THR A 170 44.67 -34.90 -17.70
N PRO A 171 45.93 -35.32 -17.94
CA PRO A 171 47.04 -34.44 -18.35
C PRO A 171 46.94 -33.82 -19.77
N ALA A 172 45.81 -33.95 -20.47
CA ALA A 172 45.57 -33.30 -21.76
C ALA A 172 45.19 -31.81 -21.66
N SER A 173 45.26 -31.19 -20.48
CA SER A 173 44.87 -29.79 -20.26
C SER A 173 45.72 -29.10 -19.19
N ALA A 174 47.04 -29.15 -19.34
CA ALA A 174 48.03 -28.53 -18.44
C ALA A 174 48.11 -26.98 -18.53
N GLY A 175 47.01 -26.32 -18.84
CA GLY A 175 46.88 -24.86 -18.75
C GLY A 175 45.49 -24.51 -18.23
N ASP A 176 45.40 -23.54 -17.31
CA ASP A 176 44.19 -23.00 -16.69
C ASP A 176 42.89 -23.37 -17.41
N SER A 177 42.31 -24.53 -17.06
CA SER A 177 41.06 -24.97 -17.67
C SER A 177 39.98 -23.93 -17.36
N PRO A 178 39.24 -23.41 -18.35
CA PRO A 178 38.14 -22.47 -18.13
C PRO A 178 37.14 -22.95 -17.06
N THR A 179 37.01 -24.26 -16.90
CA THR A 179 36.19 -24.90 -15.85
C THR A 179 36.77 -24.72 -14.45
N ALA A 180 38.08 -24.89 -14.26
CA ALA A 180 38.73 -24.68 -12.96
C ALA A 180 38.64 -23.20 -12.54
N ARG A 181 38.82 -22.28 -13.49
CA ARG A 181 38.63 -20.84 -13.24
C ARG A 181 37.18 -20.51 -12.87
N ALA A 182 36.20 -21.11 -13.55
CA ALA A 182 34.79 -20.89 -13.24
C ALA A 182 34.36 -21.51 -11.90
N LEU A 183 34.95 -22.65 -11.50
CA LEU A 183 34.76 -23.25 -10.17
C LEU A 183 35.38 -22.38 -9.07
N ALA A 184 36.59 -21.84 -9.28
CA ALA A 184 37.20 -20.90 -8.35
C ALA A 184 36.36 -19.62 -8.21
N GLN A 185 35.84 -19.08 -9.32
CA GLN A 185 34.93 -17.93 -9.30
C GLN A 185 33.61 -18.21 -8.57
N LEU A 186 33.08 -19.44 -8.67
CA LEU A 186 31.90 -19.85 -7.92
C LEU A 186 32.18 -19.93 -6.41
N LEU A 187 33.35 -20.42 -6.01
CA LEU A 187 33.78 -20.50 -4.61
C LEU A 187 33.96 -19.11 -3.98
N GLU A 188 34.60 -18.20 -4.71
CA GLU A 188 34.82 -16.81 -4.30
C GLU A 188 33.59 -15.91 -4.48
N HIS A 189 32.48 -16.46 -5.00
CA HIS A 189 31.30 -15.67 -5.28
C HIS A 189 30.65 -15.16 -3.97
N PRO A 190 30.52 -13.85 -3.76
CA PRO A 190 30.11 -13.31 -2.46
C PRO A 190 28.67 -13.68 -2.08
N ALA A 191 27.82 -14.03 -3.06
CA ALA A 191 26.49 -14.57 -2.78
C ALA A 191 26.52 -15.94 -2.07
N LEU A 192 27.52 -16.80 -2.37
CA LEU A 192 27.64 -18.11 -1.73
C LEU A 192 27.98 -17.95 -0.24
N ALA A 193 28.95 -17.08 0.08
CA ALA A 193 29.31 -16.75 1.45
C ALA A 193 28.11 -16.16 2.24
N ARG A 194 27.34 -15.26 1.62
CA ARG A 194 26.12 -14.70 2.23
C ARG A 194 25.04 -15.75 2.49
N LEU A 195 24.78 -16.64 1.54
CA LEU A 195 23.80 -17.72 1.70
C LEU A 195 24.21 -18.72 2.80
N ARG A 196 25.50 -19.08 2.88
CA ARG A 196 26.03 -19.91 3.98
C ARG A 196 25.91 -19.22 5.33
N ARG A 197 26.22 -17.90 5.39
CA ARG A 197 26.06 -17.12 6.62
C ARG A 197 24.59 -17.04 7.04
N LEU A 198 23.67 -16.91 6.09
CA LEU A 198 22.23 -16.93 6.34
C LEU A 198 21.79 -18.27 6.97
N ASP A 199 22.26 -19.41 6.44
CA ASP A 199 21.96 -20.73 7.00
C ASP A 199 22.53 -20.90 8.41
N ALA A 200 23.77 -20.45 8.65
CA ALA A 200 24.38 -20.52 9.97
C ALA A 200 23.61 -19.69 11.01
N LEU A 201 23.15 -18.50 10.62
CA LEU A 201 22.33 -17.64 11.48
C LEU A 201 20.93 -18.25 11.73
N ALA A 202 20.41 -19.08 10.83
CA ALA A 202 19.09 -19.69 10.97
C ALA A 202 18.97 -20.61 12.20
N SER A 203 20.09 -21.10 12.74
CA SER A 203 20.17 -21.91 13.96
C SER A 203 20.28 -21.08 15.24
N ASP A 204 20.49 -19.77 15.16
CA ASP A 204 20.53 -18.88 16.33
C ASP A 204 19.12 -18.83 17.00
N PRO A 205 19.01 -19.02 18.32
CA PRO A 205 17.71 -19.03 19.00
C PRO A 205 16.88 -17.75 18.80
N LEU A 206 17.53 -16.58 18.75
CA LEU A 206 16.85 -15.30 18.53
C LEU A 206 16.39 -15.16 17.08
N VAL A 207 17.12 -15.76 16.13
CA VAL A 207 16.69 -15.82 14.72
C VAL A 207 15.51 -16.79 14.56
N ALA A 208 15.49 -17.90 15.29
CA ALA A 208 14.35 -18.82 15.31
C ALA A 208 13.09 -18.12 15.88
N GLU A 209 13.22 -17.39 16.98
CA GLU A 209 12.13 -16.57 17.55
C GLU A 209 11.64 -15.51 16.56
N TYR A 210 12.56 -14.78 15.92
CA TYR A 210 12.25 -13.81 14.88
C TYR A 210 11.45 -14.44 13.73
N ARG A 211 11.84 -15.63 13.26
CA ARG A 211 11.13 -16.35 12.19
C ARG A 211 9.73 -16.78 12.64
N ALA A 212 9.59 -17.30 13.87
CA ALA A 212 8.30 -17.69 14.43
C ALA A 212 7.34 -16.49 14.58
N LEU A 213 7.87 -15.30 14.89
CA LEU A 213 7.10 -14.05 14.89
C LEU A 213 6.56 -13.71 13.48
N TRP A 214 7.40 -13.81 12.45
CA TRP A 214 6.97 -13.56 11.07
C TRP A 214 6.01 -14.61 10.53
N GLU A 215 6.13 -15.87 10.97
CA GLU A 215 5.17 -16.93 10.59
C GLU A 215 3.77 -16.70 11.16
N ARG A 216 3.68 -16.05 12.33
CA ARG A 216 2.39 -15.58 12.87
C ARG A 216 1.82 -14.41 12.07
N TYR A 217 2.63 -13.72 11.28
CA TYR A 217 2.21 -12.59 10.45
C TYR A 217 1.79 -13.04 9.03
N GLY A 218 0.57 -13.58 8.95
CA GLY A 218 -0.14 -13.83 7.69
C GLY A 218 0.46 -14.93 6.80
N PRO A 219 -0.28 -15.34 5.75
CA PRO A 219 0.19 -16.38 4.84
C PRO A 219 1.39 -15.88 4.03
N ARG A 220 2.42 -16.73 3.90
CA ARG A 220 3.60 -16.42 3.08
C ARG A 220 3.20 -16.11 1.64
N SER A 221 3.84 -15.11 1.04
CA SER A 221 3.65 -14.77 -0.37
C SER A 221 3.86 -16.00 -1.26
N GLY A 222 2.97 -16.22 -2.22
CA GLY A 222 3.00 -17.39 -3.10
C GLY A 222 2.46 -18.70 -2.49
N SER A 223 2.06 -18.71 -1.21
CA SER A 223 1.37 -19.87 -0.62
C SER A 223 -0.03 -20.06 -1.23
N ALA A 224 -0.54 -21.29 -1.21
CA ALA A 224 -1.90 -21.59 -1.65
C ALA A 224 -2.96 -20.75 -0.92
N CYS A 225 -2.75 -20.46 0.38
CA CYS A 225 -3.60 -19.58 1.17
C CYS A 225 -3.58 -18.14 0.65
N ALA A 226 -2.40 -17.58 0.35
CA ALA A 226 -2.28 -16.23 -0.23
C ALA A 226 -2.95 -16.14 -1.62
N VAL A 227 -2.81 -17.18 -2.45
CA VAL A 227 -3.49 -17.25 -3.77
C VAL A 227 -5.01 -17.32 -3.61
N ALA A 228 -5.53 -18.15 -2.70
CA ALA A 228 -6.97 -18.26 -2.44
C ALA A 228 -7.56 -16.94 -1.91
N GLN A 229 -6.88 -16.29 -0.95
CA GLN A 229 -7.27 -14.97 -0.45
C GLN A 229 -7.24 -13.91 -1.54
N GLY A 230 -6.25 -13.94 -2.44
CA GLY A 230 -6.17 -13.05 -3.59
C GLY A 230 -7.34 -13.22 -4.56
N ARG A 231 -7.73 -14.46 -4.86
CA ARG A 231 -8.90 -14.77 -5.72
C ARG A 231 -10.21 -14.28 -5.09
N SER A 232 -10.43 -14.59 -3.82
CA SER A 232 -11.63 -14.14 -3.09
C SER A 232 -11.72 -12.61 -3.01
N SER A 233 -10.59 -11.93 -2.78
CA SER A 233 -10.55 -10.47 -2.73
C SER A 233 -10.86 -9.82 -4.09
N ARG A 234 -10.40 -10.43 -5.20
CA ARG A 234 -10.76 -9.99 -6.55
C ARG A 234 -12.26 -10.12 -6.81
N GLN A 235 -12.83 -11.29 -6.54
CA GLN A 235 -14.27 -11.54 -6.75
C GLN A 235 -15.15 -10.56 -5.96
N ARG A 236 -14.78 -10.26 -4.71
CA ARG A 236 -15.48 -9.25 -3.92
C ARG A 236 -15.34 -7.84 -4.51
N GLY A 237 -14.14 -7.49 -4.99
CA GLY A 237 -13.91 -6.22 -5.68
C GLY A 237 -14.79 -6.06 -6.92
N ASP A 238 -14.84 -7.08 -7.77
CA ASP A 238 -15.65 -7.07 -9.00
C ASP A 238 -17.15 -6.94 -8.68
N ALA A 239 -17.63 -7.64 -7.64
CA ALA A 239 -19.02 -7.54 -7.18
C ALA A 239 -19.36 -6.16 -6.62
N ALA A 240 -18.47 -5.58 -5.81
CA ALA A 240 -18.65 -4.23 -5.27
C ALA A 240 -18.65 -3.17 -6.38
N GLU A 241 -17.81 -3.31 -7.41
CA GLU A 241 -17.80 -2.44 -8.59
C GLU A 241 -19.14 -2.51 -9.34
N ALA A 242 -19.67 -3.71 -9.54
CA ALA A 242 -20.95 -3.93 -10.20
C ALA A 242 -22.12 -3.30 -9.42
N LEU A 243 -22.15 -3.44 -8.08
CA LEU A 243 -23.18 -2.82 -7.24
C LEU A 243 -23.10 -1.29 -7.28
N ALA A 244 -21.89 -0.72 -7.24
CA ALA A 244 -21.72 0.73 -7.36
C ALA A 244 -22.17 1.25 -8.73
N ALA A 245 -21.83 0.52 -9.80
CA ALA A 245 -22.29 0.84 -11.15
C ALA A 245 -23.82 0.82 -11.23
N GLN A 246 -24.47 -0.22 -10.68
CA GLN A 246 -25.93 -0.33 -10.64
C GLN A 246 -26.60 0.85 -9.90
N ALA A 247 -26.05 1.27 -8.76
CA ALA A 247 -26.56 2.41 -8.00
C ALA A 247 -26.47 3.72 -8.81
N VAL A 248 -25.33 3.97 -9.47
CA VAL A 248 -25.15 5.16 -10.31
C VAL A 248 -25.99 5.08 -11.59
N GLU A 249 -26.22 3.89 -12.15
CA GLU A 249 -27.12 3.68 -13.29
C GLU A 249 -28.58 3.96 -12.94
N ALA A 250 -29.03 3.54 -11.76
CA ALA A 250 -30.34 3.92 -11.24
C ALA A 250 -30.46 5.46 -11.13
N LEU A 251 -29.43 6.12 -10.61
CA LEU A 251 -29.39 7.58 -10.52
C LEU A 251 -29.44 8.25 -11.90
N ALA A 252 -28.69 7.74 -12.88
CA ALA A 252 -28.73 8.23 -14.25
C ALA A 252 -30.13 8.09 -14.87
N ARG A 253 -30.81 6.96 -14.65
CA ARG A 253 -32.20 6.76 -15.10
C ARG A 253 -33.16 7.77 -14.47
N ARG A 254 -33.04 8.02 -13.17
CA ARG A 254 -33.86 9.02 -12.46
C ARG A 254 -33.59 10.44 -12.96
N LEU A 255 -32.33 10.79 -13.22
CA LEU A 255 -31.95 12.09 -13.81
C LEU A 255 -32.52 12.25 -15.23
N ASN A 256 -32.43 11.22 -16.08
CA ASN A 256 -33.00 11.23 -17.41
C ASN A 256 -34.53 11.40 -17.40
N ALA A 257 -35.21 10.71 -16.48
CA ALA A 257 -36.66 10.85 -16.32
C ALA A 257 -37.07 12.28 -15.90
N ALA A 258 -36.24 12.96 -15.10
CA ALA A 258 -36.51 14.32 -14.63
C ALA A 258 -36.10 15.42 -15.63
N ALA A 259 -35.03 15.21 -16.39
CA ALA A 259 -34.46 16.22 -17.30
C ALA A 259 -35.07 16.22 -18.71
N GLY A 260 -35.85 15.20 -19.06
CA GLY A 260 -36.37 15.00 -20.41
C GLY A 260 -35.25 14.78 -21.44
N ALA A 261 -35.44 15.23 -22.68
CA ALA A 261 -34.51 14.99 -23.79
C ALA A 261 -33.32 15.98 -23.88
N SER A 262 -33.26 17.03 -23.05
CA SER A 262 -32.33 18.16 -23.27
C SER A 262 -30.85 17.87 -23.02
N ALA A 263 -30.51 16.92 -22.13
CA ALA A 263 -29.14 16.55 -21.83
C ALA A 263 -29.11 15.18 -21.14
N PRO A 264 -29.03 14.06 -21.90
CA PRO A 264 -29.05 12.73 -21.30
C PRO A 264 -27.83 12.48 -20.43
N TYR A 265 -28.05 11.65 -19.41
CA TYR A 265 -27.07 11.14 -18.48
C TYR A 265 -26.74 9.69 -18.84
N ARG A 266 -25.47 9.32 -18.68
CA ARG A 266 -25.03 7.94 -18.81
C ARG A 266 -23.96 7.58 -17.78
N VAL A 267 -23.76 6.30 -17.58
CA VAL A 267 -22.72 5.75 -16.71
C VAL A 267 -21.66 5.09 -17.56
N VAL A 268 -20.40 5.26 -17.16
CA VAL A 268 -19.27 4.52 -17.71
C VAL A 268 -18.44 3.93 -16.58
N THR A 269 -17.76 2.82 -16.86
CA THR A 269 -16.95 2.10 -15.86
C THR A 269 -15.51 1.89 -16.32
N SER A 270 -14.60 1.79 -15.36
CA SER A 270 -13.15 1.70 -15.58
C SER A 270 -12.62 2.81 -16.51
N MET A 271 -12.97 4.06 -16.22
CA MET A 271 -12.61 5.23 -17.05
C MET A 271 -11.14 5.60 -16.86
N ARG A 272 -10.35 5.50 -17.94
CA ARG A 272 -8.89 5.72 -17.93
C ARG A 272 -8.49 7.07 -18.52
N VAL A 273 -7.65 7.76 -17.78
CA VAL A 273 -7.11 9.08 -18.14
C VAL A 273 -6.14 8.93 -19.33
N PRO A 274 -6.33 9.68 -20.43
CA PRO A 274 -5.44 9.61 -21.59
C PRO A 274 -4.10 10.31 -21.33
N ALA A 275 -3.05 9.83 -21.99
CA ALA A 275 -1.71 10.42 -21.92
C ALA A 275 -1.63 11.84 -22.51
N ALA A 276 -2.62 12.23 -23.34
CA ALA A 276 -2.69 13.53 -23.99
C ALA A 276 -2.90 14.71 -23.03
N ILE A 277 -3.36 14.47 -21.79
CA ILE A 277 -3.50 15.55 -20.81
C ILE A 277 -2.11 15.98 -20.31
N PRO A 278 -1.74 17.27 -20.43
CA PRO A 278 -0.38 17.76 -20.18
C PRO A 278 -0.10 17.93 -18.68
N ALA A 279 0.05 16.82 -17.96
CA ALA A 279 0.39 16.81 -16.54
C ALA A 279 1.15 15.54 -16.13
N ALA A 280 1.75 15.57 -14.93
CA ALA A 280 2.48 14.42 -14.40
C ALA A 280 1.51 13.32 -13.95
N HIS A 281 1.54 12.17 -14.63
CA HIS A 281 0.74 10.98 -14.30
C HIS A 281 1.30 10.17 -13.13
N LYS A 282 2.56 10.42 -12.74
CA LYS A 282 3.27 9.65 -11.71
C LYS A 282 2.56 9.79 -10.35
N HIS A 283 2.18 8.66 -9.76
CA HIS A 283 1.46 8.56 -8.47
C HIS A 283 0.06 9.21 -8.44
N ALA A 284 -0.45 9.69 -9.57
CA ALA A 284 -1.82 10.16 -9.71
C ALA A 284 -2.78 8.96 -9.87
N LYS A 285 -4.05 9.18 -9.55
CA LYS A 285 -5.13 8.27 -9.93
C LYS A 285 -5.44 8.50 -11.41
N THR A 286 -5.31 7.46 -12.22
CA THR A 286 -5.46 7.49 -13.68
C THR A 286 -6.57 6.57 -14.19
N GLU A 287 -7.33 5.96 -13.28
CA GLU A 287 -8.48 5.10 -13.57
C GLU A 287 -9.55 5.35 -12.51
N TRP A 288 -10.81 5.43 -12.93
CA TRP A 288 -11.98 5.63 -12.07
C TRP A 288 -12.97 4.50 -12.28
N ASP A 289 -13.48 3.92 -11.20
CA ASP A 289 -14.30 2.70 -11.27
C ASP A 289 -15.65 2.95 -11.92
N VAL A 290 -16.38 3.99 -11.49
CA VAL A 290 -17.70 4.35 -12.02
C VAL A 290 -17.80 5.86 -12.19
N VAL A 291 -18.32 6.32 -13.33
CA VAL A 291 -18.42 7.75 -13.64
C VAL A 291 -19.80 8.07 -14.23
N LEU A 292 -20.47 9.07 -13.65
CA LEU A 292 -21.70 9.66 -14.20
C LEU A 292 -21.33 10.81 -15.14
N LEU A 293 -21.83 10.73 -16.37
CA LEU A 293 -21.61 11.71 -17.42
C LEU A 293 -22.94 12.35 -17.82
N ARG A 294 -22.89 13.62 -18.24
CA ARG A 294 -23.99 14.35 -18.87
C ARG A 294 -23.57 14.78 -20.26
N GLN A 295 -24.43 14.58 -21.25
CA GLN A 295 -24.17 15.07 -22.61
C GLN A 295 -24.18 16.59 -22.62
N SER A 296 -23.19 17.19 -23.28
CA SER A 296 -23.12 18.64 -23.45
C SER A 296 -24.13 19.11 -24.50
N ALA A 297 -24.88 20.18 -24.18
CA ALA A 297 -25.81 20.81 -25.11
C ALA A 297 -25.11 21.49 -26.31
N ALA A 298 -23.79 21.67 -26.27
CA ALA A 298 -23.01 22.41 -27.28
C ALA A 298 -22.82 21.67 -28.63
N THR A 299 -23.52 20.55 -28.86
CA THR A 299 -23.35 19.70 -30.07
C THR A 299 -24.60 19.63 -30.95
N GLU A 300 -25.61 20.48 -30.72
CA GLU A 300 -26.82 20.48 -31.56
C GLU A 300 -26.61 21.08 -32.97
N ASP A 301 -25.52 21.82 -33.22
CA ASP A 301 -25.33 22.59 -34.47
C ASP A 301 -24.38 21.96 -35.53
N THR A 302 -23.82 20.76 -35.32
CA THR A 302 -22.96 20.08 -36.31
C THR A 302 -23.40 18.65 -36.54
N ALA A 303 -24.19 18.43 -37.60
CA ALA A 303 -24.58 17.10 -38.05
C ALA A 303 -23.33 16.26 -38.41
N GLY A 304 -22.92 15.37 -37.50
CA GLY A 304 -21.83 14.40 -37.72
C GLY A 304 -20.78 14.30 -36.61
N GLU A 305 -20.78 15.18 -35.60
CA GLU A 305 -19.81 15.10 -34.50
C GLU A 305 -20.28 14.18 -33.37
N THR A 306 -19.36 13.36 -32.85
CA THR A 306 -19.61 12.48 -31.70
C THR A 306 -19.94 13.35 -30.48
N PRO A 307 -21.06 13.11 -29.77
CA PRO A 307 -21.48 13.99 -28.69
C PRO A 307 -20.46 13.98 -27.54
N ALA A 308 -20.01 15.16 -27.11
CA ALA A 308 -19.06 15.34 -26.03
C ALA A 308 -19.77 15.36 -24.65
N TRP A 309 -19.08 14.88 -23.62
CA TRP A 309 -19.66 14.67 -22.28
C TRP A 309 -18.95 15.47 -21.20
N ASP A 310 -19.72 15.88 -20.20
CA ASP A 310 -19.26 16.55 -18.99
C ASP A 310 -19.31 15.57 -17.79
N VAL A 311 -18.26 15.56 -16.97
CA VAL A 311 -18.19 14.72 -15.76
C VAL A 311 -19.06 15.31 -14.66
N CYS A 312 -20.01 14.52 -14.15
CA CYS A 312 -20.92 14.93 -13.07
C CYS A 312 -20.57 14.31 -11.72
N LEU A 313 -20.16 13.04 -11.71
CA LEU A 313 -19.81 12.30 -10.50
C LEU A 313 -18.72 11.27 -10.80
N LEU A 314 -17.70 11.23 -9.95
CA LEU A 314 -16.63 10.24 -9.93
C LEU A 314 -16.83 9.34 -8.71
N VAL A 315 -16.91 8.03 -8.92
CA VAL A 315 -17.09 7.06 -7.85
C VAL A 315 -15.92 6.09 -7.86
N GLU A 316 -15.38 5.88 -6.67
CA GLU A 316 -14.32 4.91 -6.43
C GLU A 316 -14.79 3.86 -5.44
N VAL A 317 -14.59 2.59 -5.78
CA VAL A 317 -15.03 1.46 -4.96
C VAL A 317 -13.87 0.96 -4.13
N LYS A 318 -14.12 0.79 -2.83
CA LYS A 318 -13.12 0.33 -1.87
C LYS A 318 -13.61 -0.89 -1.11
N ALA A 319 -12.79 -1.93 -1.10
CA ALA A 319 -13.05 -3.19 -0.39
C ALA A 319 -13.05 -3.04 1.15
N SER A 320 -12.54 -1.92 1.66
CA SER A 320 -12.57 -1.59 3.07
C SER A 320 -12.48 -0.10 3.25
N VAL A 321 -12.85 0.36 4.44
CA VAL A 321 -12.78 1.78 4.73
C VAL A 321 -11.33 2.30 4.77
N ASP A 322 -10.42 1.55 5.36
CA ASP A 322 -9.01 1.95 5.46
C ASP A 322 -8.34 2.11 4.07
N ALA A 323 -8.79 1.33 3.07
CA ALA A 323 -8.27 1.43 1.71
C ALA A 323 -8.55 2.81 1.08
N ALA A 324 -9.70 3.42 1.39
CA ALA A 324 -10.04 4.76 0.91
C ALA A 324 -9.03 5.83 1.39
N THR A 325 -8.58 5.73 2.65
CA THR A 325 -7.63 6.68 3.23
C THR A 325 -6.27 6.62 2.53
N THR A 326 -5.80 5.42 2.18
CA THR A 326 -4.53 5.25 1.45
C THR A 326 -4.60 5.74 0.00
N ASP A 327 -5.79 5.69 -0.62
CA ASP A 327 -5.98 6.12 -2.01
C ASP A 327 -6.16 7.63 -2.15
N PHE A 328 -6.64 8.31 -1.11
CA PHE A 328 -6.99 9.73 -1.15
C PHE A 328 -5.88 10.66 -1.68
N PRO A 329 -4.60 10.53 -1.30
CA PRO A 329 -3.54 11.33 -1.90
C PRO A 329 -3.38 11.11 -3.42
N ARG A 330 -3.62 9.89 -3.91
CA ARG A 330 -3.60 9.59 -5.36
C ARG A 330 -4.82 10.19 -6.05
N LEU A 331 -5.99 10.11 -5.42
CA LEU A 331 -7.22 10.74 -5.89
C LEU A 331 -7.05 12.26 -6.06
N LEU A 332 -6.54 12.96 -5.04
CA LEU A 332 -6.30 14.40 -5.12
C LEU A 332 -5.30 14.76 -6.23
N ARG A 333 -4.24 13.95 -6.42
CA ARG A 333 -3.30 14.12 -7.54
C ARG A 333 -3.99 13.87 -8.90
N GLY A 334 -4.87 12.89 -8.98
CA GLY A 334 -5.67 12.61 -10.18
C GLY A 334 -6.62 13.76 -10.55
N LEU A 335 -7.32 14.34 -9.57
CA LEU A 335 -8.17 15.52 -9.80
C LEU A 335 -7.36 16.73 -10.26
N ARG A 336 -6.19 16.98 -9.64
CA ARG A 336 -5.28 18.05 -10.10
C ARG A 336 -4.76 17.78 -11.50
N LEU A 337 -4.49 16.52 -11.86
CA LEU A 337 -4.10 16.15 -13.22
C LEU A 337 -5.21 16.50 -14.21
N LEU A 338 -6.46 16.12 -13.94
CA LEU A 338 -7.61 16.48 -14.79
C LEU A 338 -7.80 18.00 -14.91
N ALA A 339 -7.46 18.75 -13.86
CA ALA A 339 -7.52 20.20 -13.87
C ALA A 339 -6.56 20.89 -14.86
N HIS A 340 -5.58 20.16 -15.43
CA HIS A 340 -4.66 20.66 -16.46
C HIS A 340 -5.16 20.44 -17.90
N ALA A 341 -6.34 19.85 -18.09
CA ALA A 341 -6.96 19.73 -19.41
C ALA A 341 -7.13 21.12 -20.06
N ASP A 342 -6.85 21.22 -21.36
CA ASP A 342 -7.19 22.43 -22.11
C ASP A 342 -8.71 22.56 -22.16
N LYS A 343 -9.23 23.76 -21.88
CA LYS A 343 -10.66 24.01 -21.82
C LYS A 343 -11.33 23.86 -23.19
N ASP A 344 -10.58 24.08 -24.26
CA ASP A 344 -11.10 24.12 -25.64
C ASP A 344 -10.93 22.76 -26.35
N ASP A 345 -10.30 21.77 -25.70
CA ASP A 345 -10.09 20.42 -26.23
C ASP A 345 -11.18 19.41 -25.82
N VAL A 346 -11.27 18.34 -26.59
CA VAL A 346 -12.04 17.12 -26.27
C VAL A 346 -11.09 15.93 -26.18
N TYR A 347 -11.07 15.27 -25.02
CA TYR A 347 -10.17 14.16 -24.72
C TYR A 347 -10.91 12.83 -24.82
N SER A 348 -10.30 11.83 -25.47
CA SER A 348 -10.87 10.49 -25.61
C SER A 348 -10.44 9.59 -24.45
N PHE A 349 -11.39 9.21 -23.59
CA PHE A 349 -11.16 8.32 -22.45
C PHE A 349 -11.53 6.89 -22.79
N ALA A 350 -10.68 5.93 -22.44
CA ALA A 350 -11.00 4.51 -22.57
C ALA A 350 -11.87 4.05 -21.39
N THR A 351 -12.95 3.32 -21.67
CA THR A 351 -13.90 2.77 -20.68
C THR A 351 -14.32 1.36 -21.07
N ARG A 352 -15.03 0.62 -20.20
CA ARG A 352 -15.64 -0.66 -20.59
C ARG A 352 -16.72 -0.50 -21.68
N GLN A 353 -17.32 0.68 -21.81
CA GLN A 353 -18.33 1.02 -22.81
C GLN A 353 -17.72 1.61 -24.10
N GLY A 354 -16.40 1.52 -24.27
CA GLY A 354 -15.68 2.05 -25.44
C GLY A 354 -15.02 3.40 -25.18
N MET A 355 -14.68 4.10 -26.26
CA MET A 355 -14.05 5.42 -26.18
C MET A 355 -15.09 6.52 -25.93
N VAL A 356 -14.79 7.43 -25.01
CA VAL A 356 -15.73 8.46 -24.56
C VAL A 356 -15.09 9.84 -24.67
N PRO A 357 -15.63 10.74 -25.51
CA PRO A 357 -15.12 12.10 -25.64
C PRO A 357 -15.58 12.96 -24.44
N LEU A 358 -14.63 13.44 -23.64
CA LEU A 358 -14.87 14.34 -22.50
C LEU A 358 -14.36 15.74 -22.78
N ARG A 359 -15.16 16.75 -22.45
CA ARG A 359 -14.79 18.16 -22.63
C ARG A 359 -13.72 18.57 -21.61
N GLY A 360 -12.63 19.13 -22.08
CA GLY A 360 -11.57 19.60 -21.20
C GLY A 360 -12.03 20.73 -20.27
N ALA A 361 -12.97 21.57 -20.69
CA ALA A 361 -13.62 22.55 -19.80
C ALA A 361 -14.29 21.90 -18.57
N ALA A 362 -14.96 20.75 -18.74
CA ALA A 362 -15.59 20.02 -17.64
C ALA A 362 -14.56 19.35 -16.73
N LEU A 363 -13.47 18.81 -17.29
CA LEU A 363 -12.36 18.24 -16.53
C LEU A 363 -11.67 19.32 -15.69
N ARG A 364 -11.43 20.50 -16.27
CA ARG A 364 -10.83 21.66 -15.60
C ARG A 364 -11.68 22.22 -14.47
N ALA A 365 -13.00 22.08 -14.59
CA ALA A 365 -13.98 22.50 -13.59
C ALA A 365 -14.06 21.59 -12.36
N LEU A 366 -13.48 20.38 -12.40
CA LEU A 366 -13.54 19.45 -11.27
C LEU A 366 -12.88 20.04 -10.01
N PRO A 367 -13.53 19.95 -8.84
CA PRO A 367 -12.95 20.44 -7.61
C PRO A 367 -11.69 19.65 -7.26
N SER A 368 -10.60 20.34 -6.95
CA SER A 368 -9.34 19.73 -6.47
C SER A 368 -9.11 19.93 -4.98
N ALA A 369 -10.01 20.66 -4.30
CA ALA A 369 -9.93 20.98 -2.88
C ALA A 369 -10.92 20.13 -2.06
N PRO A 370 -10.51 19.51 -0.93
CA PRO A 370 -11.33 18.57 -0.16
C PRO A 370 -12.76 19.03 0.21
N PRO A 371 -13.00 20.28 0.65
CA PRO A 371 -14.34 20.70 1.07
C PRO A 371 -15.40 20.68 -0.05
N ALA A 372 -14.97 20.77 -1.31
CA ALA A 372 -15.86 20.80 -2.47
C ALA A 372 -16.09 19.41 -3.10
N LEU A 373 -15.39 18.37 -2.62
CA LEU A 373 -15.39 17.06 -3.26
C LEU A 373 -16.69 16.28 -3.11
N SER A 374 -17.42 16.43 -2.01
CA SER A 374 -18.60 15.59 -1.68
C SER A 374 -19.75 15.64 -2.70
N ARG A 375 -19.73 16.64 -3.58
CA ARG A 375 -20.74 16.83 -4.65
C ARG A 375 -20.31 16.22 -5.99
N THR A 376 -19.05 15.84 -6.14
CA THR A 376 -18.45 15.39 -7.41
C THR A 376 -17.68 14.08 -7.26
N VAL A 377 -17.33 13.67 -6.03
CA VAL A 377 -16.54 12.47 -5.74
C VAL A 377 -17.19 11.70 -4.60
N LEU A 378 -17.32 10.39 -4.78
CA LEU A 378 -17.71 9.45 -3.72
C LEU A 378 -16.72 8.29 -3.63
N TYR A 379 -16.56 7.79 -2.42
CA TYR A 379 -16.03 6.45 -2.18
C TYR A 379 -17.20 5.52 -1.83
N CYS A 380 -17.44 4.49 -2.61
CA CYS A 380 -18.42 3.45 -2.31
C CYS A 380 -17.74 2.29 -1.58
N CYS A 381 -18.41 1.80 -0.54
CA CYS A 381 -17.99 0.61 0.20
C CYS A 381 -19.22 -0.23 0.53
N ASP A 382 -19.08 -1.55 0.48
CA ASP A 382 -20.10 -2.52 0.86
C ASP A 382 -19.84 -3.11 2.27
N ALA A 383 -18.76 -2.67 2.93
CA ALA A 383 -18.43 -3.12 4.28
C ALA A 383 -19.39 -2.48 5.29
N PRO A 384 -19.81 -3.22 6.34
CA PRO A 384 -20.62 -2.64 7.40
C PRO A 384 -19.89 -1.50 8.12
N ALA A 385 -20.65 -0.55 8.66
CA ALA A 385 -20.08 0.51 9.49
C ALA A 385 -19.45 -0.08 10.76
N GLU A 386 -18.25 0.42 11.09
CA GLU A 386 -17.54 0.00 12.30
C GLU A 386 -18.25 0.57 13.55
N PRO A 387 -18.59 -0.24 14.56
CA PRO A 387 -19.18 0.28 15.81
C PRO A 387 -18.20 1.18 16.57
N THR A 388 -16.90 0.90 16.45
CA THR A 388 -15.81 1.68 17.05
C THR A 388 -14.76 1.97 15.98
N PRO A 389 -14.85 3.12 15.27
CA PRO A 389 -13.96 3.40 14.15
C PRO A 389 -12.52 3.56 14.63
N ARG A 390 -11.57 2.98 13.88
CA ARG A 390 -10.14 3.14 14.17
C ARG A 390 -9.69 4.57 13.87
N LEU A 391 -9.35 5.31 14.92
CA LEU A 391 -8.94 6.73 14.81
C LEU A 391 -7.45 6.91 14.46
N LEU A 392 -6.62 5.91 14.77
CA LEU A 392 -5.21 5.88 14.40
C LEU A 392 -5.02 4.87 13.27
N SER A 393 -4.60 5.33 12.09
CA SER A 393 -4.37 4.45 10.95
C SER A 393 -3.28 3.41 11.26
N ALA A 394 -3.37 2.23 10.64
CA ALA A 394 -2.35 1.19 10.79
C ALA A 394 -0.96 1.67 10.35
N ALA A 395 -0.89 2.51 9.30
CA ALA A 395 0.35 3.10 8.83
C ALA A 395 0.95 4.08 9.86
N SER A 396 0.12 4.98 10.42
CA SER A 396 0.54 5.92 11.46
C SER A 396 1.00 5.19 12.73
N ARG A 397 0.25 4.16 13.15
CA ARG A 397 0.63 3.29 14.27
C ARG A 397 1.98 2.61 14.00
N MET A 398 2.16 2.02 12.83
CA MET A 398 3.42 1.37 12.47
C MET A 398 4.58 2.37 12.42
N GLN A 399 4.37 3.57 11.88
CA GLN A 399 5.41 4.62 11.86
C GLN A 399 5.83 5.02 13.29
N LEU A 400 4.87 5.26 14.19
CA LEU A 400 5.13 5.55 15.60
C LEU A 400 5.89 4.42 16.31
N LEU A 401 5.47 3.16 16.10
CA LEU A 401 6.12 1.99 16.68
C LEU A 401 7.51 1.72 16.09
N SER A 402 7.72 2.03 14.80
CA SER A 402 8.99 1.81 14.10
C SER A 402 10.05 2.88 14.35
N ALA A 403 9.69 4.00 14.98
CA ALA A 403 10.62 5.07 15.26
C ALA A 403 11.74 4.59 16.19
N THR A 404 13.00 4.97 15.89
CA THR A 404 14.17 4.54 16.67
C THR A 404 14.01 4.78 18.18
N PRO A 405 13.56 5.96 18.66
CA PRO A 405 13.36 6.16 20.11
C PRO A 405 12.29 5.23 20.71
N THR A 406 11.26 4.87 19.93
CA THR A 406 10.25 3.88 20.36
C THR A 406 10.82 2.48 20.46
N LEU A 407 11.69 2.08 19.51
CA LEU A 407 12.38 0.79 19.52
C LEU A 407 13.42 0.71 20.65
N ASP A 408 14.13 1.81 20.94
CA ASP A 408 15.05 1.92 22.08
C ASP A 408 14.30 1.74 23.40
N PHE A 409 13.19 2.46 23.59
CA PHE A 409 12.31 2.32 24.75
C PHE A 409 11.75 0.89 24.90
N ALA A 410 11.32 0.29 23.80
CA ALA A 410 10.84 -1.09 23.79
C ALA A 410 11.95 -2.10 24.14
N ALA A 411 13.18 -1.90 23.66
CA ALA A 411 14.33 -2.72 24.01
C ALA A 411 14.67 -2.61 25.50
N ALA A 412 14.67 -1.39 26.05
CA ALA A 412 14.90 -1.15 27.48
C ALA A 412 13.86 -1.86 28.37
N LEU A 413 12.58 -1.82 27.99
CA LEU A 413 11.50 -2.54 28.69
C LEU A 413 11.74 -4.06 28.76
N THR A 414 12.40 -4.66 27.77
CA THR A 414 12.73 -6.09 27.77
C THR A 414 13.96 -6.44 28.61
N ALA A 415 14.81 -5.47 28.96
CA ALA A 415 16.05 -5.70 29.68
C ALA A 415 15.90 -5.51 31.19
N THR A 416 15.36 -4.39 31.66
CA THR A 416 15.12 -4.13 33.10
C THR A 416 14.03 -3.07 33.29
N PRO A 417 12.90 -3.37 33.95
CA PRO A 417 11.90 -2.36 34.30
C PRO A 417 12.37 -1.48 35.48
N PRO A 418 11.97 -0.19 35.59
CA PRO A 418 11.00 0.53 34.75
C PRO A 418 11.65 1.56 33.79
N ALA A 419 11.23 1.56 32.52
CA ALA A 419 11.55 2.64 31.58
C ALA A 419 10.58 3.83 31.76
N ASP A 420 11.11 5.05 31.79
CA ASP A 420 10.33 6.29 31.93
C ASP A 420 9.69 6.65 30.58
N ALA A 421 8.38 6.94 30.56
CA ALA A 421 7.69 7.37 29.34
C ALA A 421 8.29 8.66 28.75
N ARG A 422 8.98 9.48 29.56
CA ARG A 422 9.70 10.68 29.09
C ARG A 422 10.78 10.38 28.05
N GLU A 423 11.31 9.16 28.01
CA GLU A 423 12.26 8.73 26.97
C GLU A 423 11.68 8.79 25.56
N LEU A 424 10.34 8.84 25.42
CA LEU A 424 9.63 8.96 24.14
C LEU A 424 9.43 10.42 23.67
N GLU A 425 9.90 11.42 24.43
CA GLU A 425 9.85 12.83 24.03
C GLU A 425 10.48 13.13 22.64
N PRO A 426 11.57 12.47 22.21
CA PRO A 426 12.10 12.66 20.86
C PRO A 426 11.10 12.33 19.75
N VAL A 427 10.19 11.37 19.97
CA VAL A 427 9.12 11.04 19.01
C VAL A 427 8.12 12.18 18.91
N TRP A 428 7.75 12.79 20.04
CA TRP A 428 6.88 13.96 20.07
C TRP A 428 7.49 15.15 19.31
N ARG A 429 8.77 15.47 19.57
CA ARG A 429 9.46 16.57 18.90
C ARG A 429 9.51 16.36 17.38
N THR A 430 9.92 15.16 16.95
CA THR A 430 10.00 14.83 15.52
C THR A 430 8.63 14.81 14.83
N LEU A 431 7.58 14.37 15.52
CA LEU A 431 6.21 14.44 15.03
C LEU A 431 5.79 15.88 14.66
N LEU A 432 6.18 16.86 15.49
CA LEU A 432 5.79 18.26 15.32
C LEU A 432 6.66 19.03 14.32
N GLU A 433 7.94 18.67 14.20
CA GLU A 433 8.94 19.47 13.48
C GLU A 433 9.38 18.86 12.15
N ALA A 434 9.45 17.52 12.05
CA ALA A 434 10.09 16.86 10.92
C ALA A 434 9.11 16.59 9.76
N PRO A 435 9.45 16.96 8.51
CA PRO A 435 8.57 16.78 7.35
C PRO A 435 8.10 15.33 7.11
N GLY A 436 8.92 14.34 7.48
CA GLY A 436 8.59 12.92 7.34
C GLY A 436 7.41 12.45 8.22
N TRP A 437 7.02 13.25 9.22
CA TRP A 437 5.92 12.95 10.13
C TRP A 437 4.62 13.65 9.76
N ARG A 438 4.62 14.47 8.70
CA ARG A 438 3.44 15.21 8.23
C ARG A 438 2.22 14.32 8.03
N ALA A 439 2.41 13.13 7.44
CA ALA A 439 1.33 12.18 7.22
C ALA A 439 0.73 11.62 8.52
N VAL A 440 1.52 11.48 9.58
CA VAL A 440 1.05 11.07 10.91
C VAL A 440 0.32 12.24 11.59
N LEU A 441 0.88 13.44 11.50
CA LEU A 441 0.29 14.64 12.08
C LEU A 441 -1.07 14.98 11.45
N ASP A 442 -1.18 14.86 10.12
CA ASP A 442 -2.40 15.15 9.35
C ASP A 442 -3.34 13.91 9.25
N GLN A 443 -3.06 12.81 9.97
CA GLN A 443 -3.73 11.52 9.74
C GLN A 443 -5.23 11.56 10.05
N TYR A 444 -5.63 12.18 11.16
CA TYR A 444 -7.04 12.24 11.56
C TYR A 444 -7.82 13.20 10.65
N ALA A 445 -7.30 14.40 10.38
CA ALA A 445 -7.89 15.33 9.42
C ALA A 445 -8.10 14.69 8.04
N THR A 446 -7.12 13.93 7.55
CA THR A 446 -7.24 13.17 6.28
C THR A 446 -8.30 12.08 6.37
N LEU A 447 -8.30 11.30 7.45
CA LEU A 447 -9.29 10.25 7.68
C LEU A 447 -10.71 10.82 7.71
N ARG A 448 -10.94 11.94 8.42
CA ARG A 448 -12.24 12.63 8.47
C ARG A 448 -12.69 13.04 7.06
N GLN A 449 -11.82 13.70 6.28
CA GLN A 449 -12.16 14.09 4.91
C GLN A 449 -12.55 12.91 4.03
N VAL A 450 -11.85 11.77 4.15
CA VAL A 450 -12.18 10.58 3.38
C VAL A 450 -13.52 10.01 3.80
N ARG A 451 -13.75 9.86 5.11
CA ARG A 451 -14.98 9.30 5.67
C ARG A 451 -16.22 10.13 5.32
N GLU A 452 -16.07 11.45 5.12
CA GLU A 452 -17.11 12.35 4.59
C GLU A 452 -17.52 12.00 3.14
N LEU A 453 -16.57 11.57 2.32
CA LEU A 453 -16.82 11.17 0.93
C LEU A 453 -17.39 9.76 0.81
N MET A 454 -17.35 8.98 1.89
CA MET A 454 -17.78 7.58 1.87
C MET A 454 -19.28 7.41 2.01
N VAL A 455 -19.83 6.48 1.22
CA VAL A 455 -21.23 6.03 1.28
C VAL A 455 -21.28 4.52 1.19
N HIS A 456 -22.27 3.92 1.86
CA HIS A 456 -22.56 2.51 1.63
C HIS A 456 -23.24 2.36 0.28
N THR A 457 -22.87 1.35 -0.50
CA THR A 457 -23.42 1.18 -1.86
C THR A 457 -24.95 1.01 -1.85
N ASP A 458 -25.49 0.21 -0.91
CA ASP A 458 -26.94 0.04 -0.76
C ASP A 458 -27.67 1.32 -0.33
N ASP A 459 -27.02 2.17 0.47
CA ASP A 459 -27.59 3.47 0.88
C ASP A 459 -27.69 4.43 -0.31
N LEU A 460 -26.68 4.40 -1.20
CA LEU A 460 -26.71 5.16 -2.44
C LEU A 460 -27.86 4.67 -3.33
N LEU A 461 -28.00 3.35 -3.49
CA LEU A 461 -29.10 2.78 -4.29
C LEU A 461 -30.47 3.10 -3.69
N ALA A 462 -30.63 3.07 -2.38
CA ALA A 462 -31.91 3.37 -1.70
C ALA A 462 -32.31 4.85 -1.75
N ALA A 463 -31.35 5.76 -1.92
CA ALA A 463 -31.61 7.20 -2.02
C ALA A 463 -32.03 7.64 -3.44
N VAL A 464 -31.79 6.78 -4.44
CA VAL A 464 -32.23 6.94 -5.83
C VAL A 464 -33.68 6.53 -5.95
#